data_AF-A0AAI9Y782-F1
#
_entry.id   AF-A0AAI9Y782-F1
#
_cell.length_a   1.000
_cell.length_b   1.000
_cell.length_c   1.000
_cell.angle_alpha   90.00
_cell.angle_beta   90.00
_cell.angle_gamma   90.00
#
_symmetry.space_group_name_H-M   'P 1'
#
loop_
_entity.id
_entity.type
_entity.pdbx_description
1 polymer ?
#
loop_
_entity_poly.entity_id
_entity_poly.type
_entity_poly.pdbx_seq_one_letter_code
_entity_poly.pdbx_strand_id
1 'polypeptide(L)'
;SNIIYYLLIKNKRVTQSILILKVYSIINGINLTYIILITLRKITNRLNFLLILIVIYTDSYSLYKYLIKLRIIKKKRFIIDIITFK
;
A
#
# COMPACT_ATOMS: atom_id res chain seq x y z
N SER A 1 -36.47 -11.70 19.07
CA SER A 1 -35.84 -10.53 18.41
C SER A 1 -34.41 -10.19 18.85
N ASN A 2 -33.98 -10.38 20.11
CA ASN A 2 -32.65 -9.92 20.55
C ASN A 2 -31.43 -10.61 19.89
N ILE A 3 -31.52 -11.90 19.55
CA ILE A 3 -30.37 -12.66 19.02
C ILE A 3 -29.99 -12.19 17.61
N ILE A 4 -30.96 -11.98 16.73
CA ILE A 4 -30.74 -11.51 15.35
C ILE A 4 -30.14 -10.10 15.36
N TYR A 5 -30.66 -9.21 16.22
CA TYR A 5 -30.15 -7.86 16.38
C TYR A 5 -28.68 -7.84 16.86
N TYR A 6 -28.35 -8.68 17.85
CA TYR A 6 -26.98 -8.85 18.34
C TYR A 6 -26.03 -9.35 17.23
N LEU A 7 -26.45 -10.34 16.44
CA LEU A 7 -25.66 -10.88 15.32
C LEU A 7 -25.40 -9.82 14.24
N LEU A 8 -26.40 -8.98 13.92
CA LEU A 8 -26.24 -7.86 12.98
C LEU A 8 -25.21 -6.85 13.46
N ILE A 9 -25.25 -6.46 14.73
CA ILE A 9 -24.26 -5.55 15.32
C ILE A 9 -22.86 -6.18 15.31
N LYS A 10 -22.74 -7.46 15.68
CA LYS A 10 -21.47 -8.18 15.68
C LYS A 10 -20.87 -8.25 14.28
N ASN A 11 -21.64 -8.64 13.27
CA ASN A 11 -21.15 -8.69 11.88
C ASN A 11 -20.74 -7.32 11.34
N LYS A 12 -21.47 -6.25 11.68
CA LYS A 12 -21.08 -4.88 11.33
C LYS A 12 -19.73 -4.48 11.94
N ARG A 13 -19.49 -4.84 13.21
CA ARG A 13 -18.20 -4.59 13.87
C ARG A 13 -17.07 -5.40 13.24
N VAL A 14 -17.29 -6.69 12.97
CA VAL A 14 -16.29 -7.57 12.34
C VAL A 14 -15.89 -7.05 10.96
N THR A 15 -16.87 -6.66 10.13
CA THR A 15 -16.59 -6.10 8.80
C THR A 15 -15.80 -4.79 8.88
N GLN A 16 -16.13 -3.91 9.83
CA GLN A 16 -15.37 -2.68 10.08
C GLN A 16 -13.93 -2.97 10.54
N SER A 17 -13.72 -3.93 11.46
CA SER A 17 -12.39 -4.35 11.90
C SER A 17 -11.56 -4.93 10.75
N ILE A 18 -12.16 -5.75 9.88
CA ILE A 18 -11.47 -6.30 8.69
C ILE A 18 -11.03 -5.19 7.74
N LEU A 19 -11.89 -4.18 7.50
CA LEU A 19 -11.53 -3.03 6.67
C LEU A 19 -10.37 -2.23 7.28
N ILE A 20 -10.40 -1.97 8.59
CA ILE A 20 -9.32 -1.27 9.30
C ILE A 20 -8.02 -2.06 9.21
N LEU A 21 -8.05 -3.38 9.43
CA LEU A 21 -6.87 -4.25 9.32
C LEU A 21 -6.26 -4.22 7.92
N LYS A 22 -7.08 -4.21 6.86
CA LYS A 22 -6.59 -4.08 5.48
C LYS A 22 -5.88 -2.74 5.26
N VAL A 23 -6.44 -1.64 5.75
CA VAL A 23 -5.80 -0.31 5.65
C VAL A 23 -4.50 -0.27 6.44
N TYR A 24 -4.49 -0.82 7.65
CA TYR A 24 -3.30 -0.88 8.49
C TYR A 24 -2.17 -1.68 7.83
N SER A 25 -2.49 -2.84 7.27
CA SER A 25 -1.53 -3.69 6.56
C SER A 25 -0.88 -2.96 5.36
N ILE A 26 -1.68 -2.21 4.60
CA ILE A 26 -1.21 -1.40 3.47
C ILE A 26 -0.24 -0.30 3.95
N ILE A 27 -0.64 0.48 4.96
CA ILE A 27 0.18 1.57 5.51
C ILE A 27 1.50 1.01 6.07
N ASN A 28 1.44 -0.11 6.78
CA ASN A 28 2.63 -0.76 7.32
C ASN A 28 3.59 -1.23 6.23
N GLY A 29 3.06 -1.81 5.13
CA GLY A 29 3.87 -2.20 3.97
C GLY A 29 4.57 -1.01 3.30
N ILE A 30 3.87 0.11 3.14
CA ILE A 30 4.43 1.35 2.59
C ILE A 30 5.52 1.91 3.51
N ASN A 31 5.28 1.98 4.82
CA ASN A 31 6.25 2.47 5.80
C ASN A 31 7.53 1.62 5.81
N LEU A 32 7.39 0.29 5.82
CA LEU A 32 8.54 -0.62 5.74
C LEU A 32 9.35 -0.37 4.48
N THR A 33 8.68 -0.18 3.34
CA THR A 33 9.38 0.04 2.08
C THR A 33 10.08 1.40 2.05
N TYR A 34 9.48 2.43 2.64
CA TYR A 34 10.12 3.74 2.80
C TYR A 34 11.38 3.67 3.67
N ILE A 35 11.33 2.92 4.78
CA ILE A 35 12.50 2.70 5.64
C ILE A 35 13.61 1.98 4.87
N ILE A 36 13.26 0.91 4.13
CA ILE A 36 14.20 0.14 3.30
C ILE A 36 14.84 1.04 2.22
N LEU A 37 14.05 1.92 1.60
CA LEU A 37 14.55 2.87 0.61
C LEU A 37 15.59 3.83 1.21
N ILE A 38 15.31 4.39 2.39
CA ILE A 38 16.25 5.29 3.07
C ILE A 38 17.53 4.55 3.47
N THR A 39 17.42 3.34 4.01
CA THR A 39 18.59 2.56 4.43
C THR A 39 19.44 2.16 3.25
N LEU A 40 18.83 1.67 2.17
CA LEU A 40 19.55 1.37 0.92
C LEU A 40 20.23 2.61 0.36
N ARG A 41 19.54 3.75 0.30
CA ARG A 41 20.12 5.01 -0.18
C ARG A 41 21.31 5.47 0.67
N LYS A 42 21.25 5.29 2.00
CA LYS A 42 22.40 5.56 2.88
C LYS A 42 23.58 4.65 2.59
N ILE A 43 23.33 3.38 2.26
CA ILE A 43 24.36 2.40 1.93
C ILE A 43 24.96 2.69 0.56
N THR A 44 24.17 2.90 -0.48
CA THR A 44 24.68 3.25 -1.83
C THR A 44 25.46 4.55 -1.82
N ASN A 45 25.01 5.57 -1.08
CA ASN A 45 25.78 6.81 -0.91
C ASN A 45 27.14 6.60 -0.24
N ARG A 46 27.24 5.66 0.71
CA ARG A 46 28.53 5.31 1.34
C ARG A 46 29.44 4.51 0.42
N LEU A 47 28.86 3.74 -0.50
CA LEU A 47 29.57 2.87 -1.43
C LEU A 47 29.80 3.52 -2.81
N ASN A 48 29.43 4.78 -3.01
CA ASN A 48 29.44 5.49 -4.30
C ASN A 48 28.74 4.73 -5.44
N PHE A 49 27.76 3.88 -5.12
CA PHE A 49 26.97 3.14 -6.11
C PHE A 49 25.77 3.95 -6.61
N LEU A 50 25.35 3.68 -7.86
CA LEU A 50 24.21 4.35 -8.51
C LEU A 50 22.89 4.07 -7.78
N LEU A 51 21.94 5.01 -7.88
CA LEU A 51 20.62 4.97 -7.24
C LEU A 51 19.86 3.67 -7.60
N ILE A 52 19.49 2.89 -6.58
CA ILE A 52 18.70 1.67 -6.74
C ILE A 52 17.22 2.05 -6.78
N LEU A 53 16.56 1.72 -7.90
CA LEU A 53 15.12 1.89 -8.07
C LEU A 53 14.37 0.74 -7.35
N ILE A 54 13.58 1.09 -6.34
CA ILE A 54 12.77 0.12 -5.59
C ILE A 54 11.35 0.11 -6.16
N VAL A 55 10.96 -1.01 -6.76
CA VAL A 55 9.62 -1.25 -7.30
C VAL A 55 8.76 -1.95 -6.26
N ILE A 56 7.68 -1.31 -5.84
CA ILE A 56 6.71 -1.92 -4.92
C ILE A 56 5.58 -2.56 -5.72
N TYR A 57 5.53 -3.88 -5.72
CA TYR A 57 4.40 -4.63 -6.27
C TYR A 57 3.34 -4.85 -5.19
N THR A 58 2.12 -4.37 -5.41
CA THR A 58 0.97 -4.67 -4.56
C THR A 58 -0.12 -5.30 -5.42
N ASP A 59 -0.66 -6.44 -5.00
CA ASP A 59 -1.75 -7.17 -5.66
C ASP A 59 -3.14 -6.62 -5.27
N SER A 60 -3.18 -5.63 -4.37
CA SER A 60 -4.41 -5.08 -3.83
C SER A 60 -5.20 -4.21 -4.83
N TYR A 61 -6.13 -4.84 -5.54
CA TYR A 61 -7.04 -4.17 -6.49
C TYR A 61 -7.80 -2.96 -5.89
N SER A 62 -8.16 -3.04 -4.61
CA SER A 62 -8.82 -1.93 -3.89
C SER A 62 -7.94 -0.68 -3.78
N LEU A 63 -6.63 -0.88 -3.60
CA LEU A 63 -5.65 0.19 -3.47
C LEU A 63 -5.42 0.85 -4.85
N TYR A 64 -5.30 0.05 -5.91
CA TYR A 64 -5.29 0.53 -7.30
C TYR A 64 -6.53 1.37 -7.64
N LYS A 65 -7.73 0.87 -7.31
CA LYS A 65 -8.99 1.60 -7.55
C LYS A 65 -9.05 2.92 -6.77
N TYR A 66 -8.53 2.93 -5.54
CA TYR A 66 -8.45 4.13 -4.70
C TYR A 66 -7.48 5.18 -5.26
N LEU A 67 -6.28 4.77 -5.68
CA LEU A 67 -5.28 5.67 -6.27
C LEU A 67 -5.73 6.27 -7.61
N ILE A 68 -6.51 5.53 -8.41
CA ILE A 68 -7.20 6.06 -9.59
C ILE A 68 -8.23 7.12 -9.19
N LYS A 69 -9.01 6.88 -8.15
CA LYS A 69 -10.04 7.82 -7.66
C LYS A 69 -9.40 9.12 -7.15
N LEU A 70 -8.26 9.03 -6.48
CA LEU A 70 -7.46 10.19 -6.06
C LEU A 70 -6.71 10.87 -7.21
N ARG A 71 -6.82 10.35 -8.45
CA ARG A 71 -6.16 10.87 -9.65
C ARG A 71 -4.62 10.91 -9.56
N ILE A 72 -4.04 10.23 -8.56
CA ILE A 72 -2.59 10.05 -8.38
C ILE A 72 -2.03 9.21 -9.53
N ILE A 73 -2.81 8.26 -10.05
CA ILE A 73 -2.40 7.39 -11.15
C ILE A 73 -3.44 7.45 -12.27
N LYS A 74 -3.01 7.73 -13.51
CA LYS A 74 -3.84 7.43 -14.70
C LYS A 74 -3.77 5.93 -14.95
N LYS A 75 -4.89 5.22 -14.79
CA LYS A 75 -5.26 3.78 -15.04
C LYS A 75 -4.18 2.76 -15.50
N LYS A 76 -3.13 3.11 -16.23
CA LYS A 76 -2.09 2.21 -16.74
C LYS A 76 -0.65 2.60 -16.39
N ARG A 77 -0.40 3.70 -15.66
CA ARG A 77 0.95 4.28 -15.56
C ARG A 77 1.85 3.79 -14.42
N PHE A 78 1.35 3.13 -13.37
CA PHE A 78 2.19 2.80 -12.21
C PHE A 78 3.38 1.86 -12.55
N ILE A 79 3.17 0.90 -13.45
CA ILE A 79 4.24 -0.01 -13.90
C ILE A 79 5.20 0.71 -14.86
N ILE A 80 4.68 1.60 -15.71
CA ILE A 80 5.47 2.31 -16.74
C ILE A 80 6.31 3.43 -16.13
N ASP A 81 5.74 4.23 -15.21
CA ASP A 81 6.44 5.34 -14.56
C ASP A 81 7.60 4.84 -13.68
N ILE A 82 7.53 3.60 -13.17
CA ILE A 82 8.62 2.95 -12.43
C ILE A 82 9.73 2.45 -13.37
N ILE A 83 9.38 1.87 -14.52
CA ILE A 83 10.35 1.35 -15.50
C ILE A 83 11.04 2.49 -16.28
N THR A 84 10.46 3.69 -16.27
CA THR A 84 11.00 4.87 -16.97
C THR A 84 11.64 5.85 -15.99
N PHE A 85 12.68 5.43 -15.28
CA PHE A 85 13.62 6.35 -14.62
C PHE A 85 15.00 6.12 -15.24
N LYS A 86 15.52 7.15 -15.90
CA LYS A 86 16.85 7.19 -16.51
C LYS A 86 17.86 7.72 -15.51
#